data_AF-A0A401Y0J4-F1
#
_entry.id   AF-A0A401Y0J4-F1
#
_cell.length_a   1.000
_cell.length_b   1.000
_cell.length_c   1.000
_cell.angle_alpha   90.00
_cell.angle_beta   90.00
_cell.angle_gamma   90.00
#
_symmetry.space_group_name_H-M   'P 1'
#
loop_
_entity.id
_entity.type
_entity.pdbx_description
1 polymer ?
#
loop_
_entity_poly.entity_id
_entity_poly.type
_entity_poly.pdbx_seq_one_letter_code
_entity_poly.pdbx_strand_id
1 'polypeptide(L)'
;MSTAADIRADFPPGKLVNLPIGSVSWGNGSLSTVGELLGSFGARKTALFTTPFQAADPDLMASVMTAVPTIVLTHSNFNPHAPEADIAAAAAVLMENDIDSVVSVGGGSVIDAAKAALGRVIDAGHTRPRHVVVPTTLSGSELSHTFGVTETQGTSTFKRSHARIDVSADAVVYDERVVESTPGDLWLASGVKAVDHAIEGLLGTAALPVVDSLAYSGIRRMVESLSQNAKGRGAAQIAAWECYSHPQAMSYGLSHRLGHMLGGTFGVPHSVTSAITLPAVLGRMTAMQPRELASIAQALDLNQATPTRRTGSICDPGTASLLLRDWCESLGLPTRLRDVDFAQSNLDALADMTAAAYPSETAVLGVEAGRRLKELVRSMW
;
A
#
# COMPACT_ATOMS: atom_id res chain seq x y z
N MET A 1 36.50 15.79 8.28
CA MET A 1 36.93 15.51 6.89
C MET A 1 36.85 14.02 6.67
N SER A 2 36.25 13.62 5.53
CA SER A 2 35.83 12.28 5.11
C SER A 2 34.50 11.77 5.68
N THR A 3 33.38 12.31 5.18
CA THR A 3 32.07 11.65 5.13
C THR A 3 31.76 11.28 3.68
N ALA A 4 32.72 10.63 3.00
CA ALA A 4 32.38 9.90 1.80
C ALA A 4 31.52 8.73 2.28
N ALA A 5 30.21 8.82 2.06
CA ALA A 5 29.37 7.63 2.07
C ALA A 5 30.06 6.64 1.14
N ASP A 6 30.52 5.50 1.67
CA ASP A 6 31.02 4.40 0.84
C ASP A 6 29.92 4.07 -0.15
N ILE A 7 30.08 4.58 -1.38
CA ILE A 7 29.35 4.07 -2.54
C ILE A 7 29.62 2.57 -2.50
N ARG A 8 28.58 1.74 -2.40
CA ARG A 8 28.74 0.27 -2.45
C ARG A 8 29.66 -0.03 -3.62
N ALA A 9 30.90 -0.40 -3.32
CA ALA A 9 31.96 -0.47 -4.33
C ALA A 9 31.71 -1.62 -5.32
N ASP A 10 30.92 -2.60 -4.88
CA ASP A 10 30.53 -3.76 -5.67
C ASP A 10 29.04 -3.67 -6.03
N PHE A 11 28.78 -3.41 -7.32
CA PHE A 11 27.48 -3.65 -7.94
C PHE A 11 27.58 -4.93 -8.77
N PRO A 12 27.15 -6.10 -8.25
CA PRO A 12 27.14 -7.31 -9.03
C PRO A 12 26.19 -7.15 -10.24
N PRO A 13 26.36 -7.93 -11.32
CA PRO A 13 25.41 -7.95 -12.42
C PRO A 13 23.98 -8.15 -11.91
N GLY A 14 23.08 -7.23 -12.27
CA GLY A 14 21.69 -7.24 -11.84
C GLY A 14 20.71 -7.20 -13.02
N LYS A 15 19.49 -7.68 -12.79
CA LYS A 15 18.39 -7.60 -13.75
C LYS A 15 17.14 -7.13 -13.02
N LEU A 16 16.52 -6.06 -13.53
CA LEU A 16 15.21 -5.59 -13.08
C LEU A 16 14.18 -5.94 -14.15
N VAL A 17 13.11 -6.65 -13.78
CA VAL A 17 11.98 -6.94 -14.67
C VAL A 17 10.76 -6.28 -14.09
N ASN A 18 10.19 -5.32 -14.80
CA ASN A 18 8.99 -4.62 -14.35
C ASN A 18 7.73 -5.43 -14.62
N LEU A 19 6.69 -5.16 -13.83
CA LEU A 19 5.34 -5.61 -14.12
C LEU A 19 4.85 -5.00 -15.44
N PRO A 20 3.93 -5.67 -16.14
CA PRO A 20 3.46 -5.26 -17.46
C PRO A 20 2.47 -4.09 -17.42
N ILE A 21 2.75 -3.06 -16.60
CA ILE A 21 2.02 -1.79 -16.58
C ILE A 21 2.53 -0.97 -17.76
N GLY A 22 1.68 -0.74 -18.77
CA GLY A 22 2.07 -0.08 -20.01
C GLY A 22 2.32 1.42 -19.84
N SER A 23 1.56 2.08 -18.95
CA SER A 23 1.71 3.50 -18.66
C SER A 23 1.22 3.89 -17.27
N VAL A 24 1.79 4.98 -16.76
CA VAL A 24 1.31 5.71 -15.58
C VAL A 24 1.12 7.17 -16.03
N SER A 25 -0.10 7.69 -15.95
CA SER A 25 -0.41 9.11 -16.21
C SER A 25 -0.65 9.82 -14.88
N TRP A 26 -0.26 11.09 -14.77
CA TRP A 26 -0.41 11.83 -13.51
C TRP A 26 -0.65 13.32 -13.70
N GLY A 27 -1.31 13.92 -12.71
CA GLY A 27 -1.54 15.36 -12.60
C GLY A 27 -3.01 15.74 -12.76
N ASN A 28 -3.33 16.99 -12.40
CA ASN A 28 -4.67 17.54 -12.56
C ASN A 28 -5.16 17.39 -14.00
N GLY A 29 -6.33 16.80 -14.19
CA GLY A 29 -6.88 16.58 -15.53
C GLY A 29 -6.70 15.15 -16.04
N SER A 30 -5.77 14.37 -15.47
CA SER A 30 -5.35 13.09 -16.05
C SER A 30 -6.45 12.05 -16.16
N LEU A 31 -7.55 12.16 -15.41
CA LEU A 31 -8.72 11.29 -15.60
C LEU A 31 -9.21 11.28 -17.06
N SER A 32 -9.04 12.39 -17.81
CA SER A 32 -9.45 12.46 -19.22
C SER A 32 -8.66 11.52 -20.14
N THR A 33 -7.49 11.03 -19.73
CA THR A 33 -6.69 10.10 -20.56
C THR A 33 -7.23 8.67 -20.54
N VAL A 34 -8.12 8.32 -19.60
CA VAL A 34 -8.64 6.95 -19.46
C VAL A 34 -9.37 6.50 -20.73
N GLY A 35 -10.18 7.36 -21.34
CA GLY A 35 -10.87 7.05 -22.60
C GLY A 35 -9.92 6.76 -23.76
N GLU A 36 -8.83 7.53 -23.88
CA GLU A 36 -7.78 7.32 -24.90
C GLU A 36 -7.02 6.00 -24.67
N LEU A 37 -6.67 5.70 -23.42
CA LEU A 37 -6.02 4.45 -23.03
C LEU A 37 -6.90 3.24 -23.40
N LEU A 38 -8.18 3.27 -23.02
CA LEU A 38 -9.13 2.22 -23.35
C LEU A 38 -9.32 2.07 -24.87
N GLY A 39 -9.39 3.18 -25.60
CA GLY A 39 -9.43 3.18 -27.06
C GLY A 39 -8.20 2.50 -27.67
N SER A 40 -7.00 2.76 -27.14
CA SER A 40 -5.75 2.11 -27.58
C SER A 40 -5.75 0.60 -27.32
N PHE A 41 -6.50 0.15 -26.32
CA PHE A 41 -6.67 -1.27 -26.02
C PHE A 41 -7.79 -1.94 -26.84
N GLY A 42 -8.54 -1.17 -27.65
CA GLY A 42 -9.68 -1.67 -28.41
C GLY A 42 -10.92 -1.97 -27.56
N ALA A 43 -11.00 -1.40 -26.36
CA ALA A 43 -12.10 -1.60 -25.41
C ALA A 43 -13.42 -1.00 -25.94
N ARG A 44 -14.51 -1.74 -25.78
CA ARG A 44 -15.86 -1.33 -26.22
C ARG A 44 -16.88 -1.39 -25.09
N LYS A 45 -16.72 -2.32 -24.15
CA LYS A 45 -17.63 -2.51 -23.01
C LYS A 45 -16.82 -2.47 -21.72
N THR A 46 -16.91 -1.34 -21.04
CA THR A 46 -16.18 -1.09 -19.80
C THR A 46 -17.09 -1.33 -18.59
N ALA A 47 -16.59 -2.03 -17.59
CA ALA A 47 -17.17 -2.05 -16.25
C ALA A 47 -16.45 -1.05 -15.34
N LEU A 48 -17.20 -0.23 -14.61
CA LEU A 48 -16.66 0.60 -13.52
C LEU A 48 -16.72 -0.18 -12.21
N PHE A 49 -15.57 -0.41 -11.58
CA PHE A 49 -15.47 -1.01 -10.25
C PHE A 49 -15.16 0.09 -9.24
N THR A 50 -16.00 0.26 -8.22
CA THR A 50 -15.86 1.33 -7.21
C THR A 50 -16.50 0.95 -5.87
N THR A 51 -16.60 1.86 -4.90
CA THR A 51 -17.34 1.63 -3.64
C THR A 51 -18.70 2.33 -3.65
N PRO A 52 -19.64 1.95 -2.76
CA PRO A 52 -20.91 2.69 -2.65
C PRO A 52 -20.71 4.15 -2.25
N PHE A 53 -19.66 4.43 -1.45
CA PHE A 53 -19.30 5.78 -1.03
C PHE A 53 -18.88 6.65 -2.23
N GLN A 54 -18.01 6.15 -3.10
CA GLN A 54 -17.59 6.86 -4.32
C GLN A 54 -18.69 6.93 -5.37
N ALA A 55 -19.52 5.88 -5.49
CA ALA A 55 -20.68 5.89 -6.39
C ALA A 55 -21.76 6.91 -5.98
N ALA A 56 -21.80 7.28 -4.69
CA ALA A 56 -22.71 8.29 -4.17
C ALA A 56 -22.21 9.74 -4.37
N ASP A 57 -20.97 9.93 -4.83
CA ASP A 57 -20.41 11.25 -5.19
C ASP A 57 -20.79 11.60 -6.65
N PRO A 58 -21.73 12.53 -6.87
CA PRO A 58 -22.21 12.84 -8.21
C PRO A 58 -21.16 13.51 -9.08
N ASP A 59 -20.25 14.30 -8.50
CA ASP A 59 -19.25 15.05 -9.25
C ASP A 59 -18.12 14.12 -9.72
N LEU A 60 -17.70 13.20 -8.84
CA LEU A 60 -16.78 12.13 -9.20
C LEU A 60 -17.38 11.24 -10.29
N MET A 61 -18.61 10.77 -10.12
CA MET A 61 -19.25 9.88 -11.09
C MET A 61 -19.47 10.59 -12.43
N ALA A 62 -19.90 11.85 -12.44
CA ALA A 62 -20.03 12.62 -13.67
C ALA A 62 -18.69 12.76 -14.41
N SER A 63 -17.60 13.02 -13.67
CA SER A 63 -16.25 13.12 -14.23
C SER A 63 -15.78 11.79 -14.82
N VAL A 64 -16.01 10.67 -14.12
CA VAL A 64 -15.63 9.31 -14.58
C VAL A 64 -16.45 8.91 -15.81
N MET A 65 -17.77 9.10 -15.80
CA MET A 65 -18.63 8.75 -16.93
C MET A 65 -18.33 9.61 -18.16
N THR A 66 -17.95 10.88 -17.97
CA THR A 66 -17.52 11.76 -19.07
C THR A 66 -16.18 11.29 -19.66
N ALA A 67 -15.22 10.92 -18.81
CA ALA A 67 -13.92 10.43 -19.25
C ALA A 67 -13.98 9.04 -19.91
N VAL A 68 -15.00 8.24 -19.55
CA VAL A 68 -15.13 6.85 -19.98
C VAL A 68 -16.54 6.57 -20.52
N PRO A 69 -16.86 7.04 -21.74
CA PRO A 69 -18.18 6.87 -22.33
C PRO A 69 -18.53 5.40 -22.66
N THR A 70 -17.54 4.50 -22.62
CA THR A 70 -17.72 3.05 -22.83
C THR A 70 -18.17 2.31 -21.58
N ILE A 71 -18.37 2.99 -20.44
CA ILE A 71 -18.95 2.35 -19.24
C ILE A 71 -20.38 1.92 -19.54
N VAL A 72 -20.62 0.61 -19.47
CA VAL A 72 -21.95 0.01 -19.66
C VAL A 72 -22.55 -0.49 -18.35
N LEU A 73 -21.73 -0.68 -17.32
CA LEU A 73 -22.18 -1.09 -15.99
C LEU A 73 -21.25 -0.58 -14.89
N THR A 74 -21.82 -0.38 -13.70
CA THR A 74 -21.09 -0.05 -12.47
C THR A 74 -21.29 -1.17 -11.47
N HIS A 75 -20.20 -1.73 -10.95
CA HIS A 75 -20.18 -2.67 -9.85
C HIS A 75 -19.56 -2.01 -8.62
N SER A 76 -20.37 -1.75 -7.60
CA SER A 76 -19.97 -1.04 -6.38
C SER A 76 -20.05 -1.88 -5.11
N ASN A 77 -20.51 -3.14 -5.19
CA ASN A 77 -20.73 -4.00 -4.03
C ASN A 77 -19.45 -4.73 -3.61
N PHE A 78 -18.38 -3.98 -3.33
CA PHE A 78 -17.18 -4.50 -2.70
C PHE A 78 -17.17 -4.13 -1.22
N ASN A 79 -17.40 -5.12 -0.36
CA ASN A 79 -17.19 -4.97 1.07
C ASN A 79 -15.69 -4.77 1.37
N PRO A 80 -15.35 -4.11 2.50
CA PRO A 80 -13.96 -3.99 2.93
C PRO A 80 -13.24 -5.33 2.94
N HIS A 81 -11.99 -5.34 2.45
CA HIS A 81 -11.13 -6.52 2.37
C HIS A 81 -11.52 -7.59 1.33
N ALA A 82 -12.38 -7.26 0.36
CA ALA A 82 -12.66 -8.09 -0.83
C ALA A 82 -12.98 -9.56 -0.46
N PRO A 83 -14.14 -9.82 0.19
CA PRO A 83 -14.53 -11.18 0.51
C PRO A 83 -14.78 -11.99 -0.77
N GLU A 84 -14.56 -13.31 -0.68
CA GLU A 84 -14.65 -14.22 -1.83
C GLU A 84 -15.98 -14.14 -2.59
N ALA A 85 -17.10 -13.94 -1.88
CA ALA A 85 -18.43 -13.81 -2.49
C ALA A 85 -18.53 -12.59 -3.43
N ASP A 86 -17.98 -11.45 -3.02
CA ASP A 86 -17.99 -10.21 -3.83
C ASP A 86 -17.12 -10.39 -5.08
N ILE A 87 -15.98 -11.08 -4.94
CA ILE A 87 -15.09 -11.40 -6.06
C ILE A 87 -15.78 -12.31 -7.07
N ALA A 88 -16.50 -13.34 -6.60
CA ALA A 88 -17.24 -14.25 -7.45
C ALA A 88 -18.36 -13.52 -8.21
N ALA A 89 -19.11 -12.64 -7.53
CA ALA A 89 -20.14 -11.82 -8.15
C ALA A 89 -19.57 -10.85 -9.20
N ALA A 90 -18.45 -10.19 -8.90
CA ALA A 90 -17.77 -9.31 -9.83
C ALA A 90 -17.26 -10.07 -11.07
N ALA A 91 -16.68 -11.26 -10.90
CA ALA A 91 -16.24 -12.09 -12.02
C ALA A 91 -17.42 -12.54 -12.90
N ALA A 92 -18.54 -12.93 -12.31
CA ALA A 92 -19.76 -13.29 -13.03
C ALA A 92 -20.27 -12.11 -13.88
N VAL A 93 -20.33 -10.90 -13.32
CA VAL A 93 -20.70 -9.68 -14.04
C VAL A 93 -19.81 -9.45 -15.27
N LEU A 94 -18.50 -9.66 -15.15
CA LEU A 94 -17.58 -9.49 -16.28
C LEU A 94 -17.85 -10.50 -17.40
N MET A 95 -18.05 -11.78 -17.05
CA MET A 95 -18.26 -12.87 -18.01
C MET A 95 -19.64 -12.80 -18.67
N GLU A 96 -20.71 -12.59 -17.91
CA GLU A 96 -22.10 -12.58 -18.40
C GLU A 96 -22.41 -11.41 -19.34
N ASN A 97 -21.67 -10.31 -19.24
CA ASN A 97 -21.90 -9.10 -20.03
C ASN A 97 -20.87 -8.90 -21.17
N ASP A 98 -19.96 -9.86 -21.35
CA ASP A 98 -18.83 -9.79 -22.27
C ASP A 98 -18.00 -8.50 -22.08
N ILE A 99 -17.67 -8.17 -20.83
CA ILE A 99 -16.88 -6.99 -20.51
C ILE A 99 -15.44 -7.20 -21.01
N ASP A 100 -14.94 -6.25 -21.81
CA ASP A 100 -13.60 -6.29 -22.38
C ASP A 100 -12.61 -5.36 -21.68
N SER A 101 -13.10 -4.51 -20.77
CA SER A 101 -12.25 -3.67 -19.92
C SER A 101 -12.90 -3.32 -18.58
N VAL A 102 -12.06 -3.07 -17.59
CA VAL A 102 -12.42 -2.65 -16.23
C VAL A 102 -11.68 -1.36 -15.93
N VAL A 103 -12.43 -0.36 -15.44
CA VAL A 103 -11.86 0.83 -14.78
C VAL A 103 -12.13 0.70 -13.30
N SER A 104 -11.08 0.66 -12.48
CA SER A 104 -11.23 0.69 -11.01
C SER A 104 -11.01 2.09 -10.48
N VAL A 105 -12.03 2.67 -9.85
CA VAL A 105 -11.95 3.94 -9.12
C VAL A 105 -12.14 3.66 -7.64
N GLY A 106 -11.06 3.66 -6.87
CA GLY A 106 -11.15 3.37 -5.44
C GLY A 106 -9.81 3.10 -4.77
N GLY A 107 -9.87 2.72 -3.50
CA GLY A 107 -8.70 2.33 -2.73
C GLY A 107 -8.25 0.89 -3.00
N GLY A 108 -7.22 0.45 -2.28
CA GLY A 108 -6.63 -0.89 -2.44
C GLY A 108 -7.63 -2.05 -2.42
N SER A 109 -8.71 -1.97 -1.62
CA SER A 109 -9.74 -3.01 -1.58
C SER A 109 -10.46 -3.21 -2.93
N VAL A 110 -10.82 -2.13 -3.63
CA VAL A 110 -11.48 -2.20 -4.94
C VAL A 110 -10.51 -2.73 -5.99
N ILE A 111 -9.27 -2.26 -5.95
CA ILE A 111 -8.21 -2.65 -6.89
C ILE A 111 -7.88 -4.13 -6.71
N ASP A 112 -7.73 -4.61 -5.47
CA ASP A 112 -7.49 -6.02 -5.16
C ASP A 112 -8.67 -6.90 -5.59
N ALA A 113 -9.91 -6.46 -5.33
CA ALA A 113 -11.10 -7.18 -5.77
C ALA A 113 -11.20 -7.26 -7.30
N ALA A 114 -10.86 -6.19 -8.01
CA ALA A 114 -10.80 -6.17 -9.48
C ALA A 114 -9.79 -7.20 -10.00
N LYS A 115 -8.56 -7.20 -9.45
CA LYS A 115 -7.52 -8.18 -9.81
C LYS A 115 -7.97 -9.62 -9.54
N ALA A 116 -8.60 -9.86 -8.39
CA ALA A 116 -9.10 -11.18 -8.04
C ALA A 116 -10.22 -11.64 -9.01
N ALA A 117 -11.14 -10.74 -9.37
CA ALA A 117 -12.20 -11.02 -10.33
C ALA A 117 -11.61 -11.32 -11.72
N LEU A 118 -10.64 -10.53 -12.19
CA LEU A 118 -9.94 -10.78 -13.45
C LEU A 118 -9.18 -12.12 -13.43
N GLY A 119 -8.60 -12.49 -12.29
CA GLY A 119 -7.99 -13.81 -12.09
C GLY A 119 -9.00 -14.94 -12.26
N ARG A 120 -10.21 -14.81 -11.69
CA ARG A 120 -11.30 -15.79 -11.87
C ARG A 120 -11.77 -15.88 -13.31
N VAL A 121 -11.83 -14.75 -14.04
CA VAL A 121 -12.15 -14.73 -15.48
C VAL A 121 -11.11 -15.52 -16.28
N ILE A 122 -9.81 -15.32 -16.00
CA ILE A 122 -8.72 -16.08 -16.64
C ILE A 122 -8.83 -17.57 -16.31
N ASP A 123 -9.07 -17.91 -15.04
CA ASP A 123 -9.15 -19.31 -14.60
C ASP A 123 -10.35 -20.05 -15.20
N ALA A 124 -11.43 -19.32 -15.53
CA ALA A 124 -12.59 -19.83 -16.26
C ALA A 124 -12.34 -19.99 -17.78
N GLY A 125 -11.15 -19.65 -18.29
CA GLY A 125 -10.79 -19.78 -19.70
C GLY A 125 -11.28 -18.63 -20.59
N HIS A 126 -11.78 -17.54 -20.01
CA HIS A 126 -12.20 -16.36 -20.75
C HIS A 126 -11.02 -15.41 -21.00
N THR A 127 -11.12 -14.59 -22.05
CA THR A 127 -10.16 -13.52 -22.31
C THR A 127 -10.19 -12.51 -21.15
N ARG A 128 -9.02 -12.22 -20.60
CA ARG A 128 -8.84 -11.20 -19.56
C ARG A 128 -9.28 -9.80 -20.05
N PRO A 129 -10.22 -9.13 -19.37
CA PRO A 129 -10.49 -7.71 -19.60
C PRO A 129 -9.27 -6.83 -19.30
N ARG A 130 -9.10 -5.76 -20.08
CA ARG A 130 -8.05 -4.75 -19.82
C ARG A 130 -8.34 -3.99 -18.55
N HIS A 131 -7.34 -3.65 -17.75
CA HIS A 131 -7.54 -3.03 -16.45
C HIS A 131 -6.85 -1.66 -16.35
N VAL A 132 -7.63 -0.59 -16.24
CA VAL A 132 -7.13 0.75 -15.94
C VAL A 132 -7.49 1.10 -14.50
N VAL A 133 -6.50 1.57 -13.72
CA VAL A 133 -6.70 1.86 -12.30
C VAL A 133 -6.56 3.36 -12.04
N VAL A 134 -7.56 3.91 -11.36
CA VAL A 134 -7.60 5.30 -10.87
C VAL A 134 -7.67 5.25 -9.33
N PRO A 135 -6.52 5.20 -8.64
CA PRO A 135 -6.49 4.96 -7.21
C PRO A 135 -6.95 6.21 -6.43
N THR A 136 -7.79 5.98 -5.42
CA THR A 136 -8.23 7.03 -4.49
C THR A 136 -7.43 7.02 -3.18
N THR A 137 -6.50 6.08 -3.00
CA THR A 137 -5.67 5.94 -1.79
C THR A 137 -4.21 5.75 -2.17
N LEU A 138 -3.30 5.93 -1.22
CA LEU A 138 -1.85 5.98 -1.47
C LEU A 138 -1.13 4.65 -1.23
N SER A 139 -1.85 3.53 -1.09
CA SER A 139 -1.26 2.26 -0.66
C SER A 139 -0.42 1.51 -1.70
N GLY A 140 -0.47 1.89 -2.99
CA GLY A 140 0.34 1.27 -4.04
C GLY A 140 -0.26 0.01 -4.67
N SER A 141 -1.51 -0.38 -4.35
CA SER A 141 -2.10 -1.60 -4.94
C SER A 141 -2.15 -1.52 -6.47
N GLU A 142 -2.42 -0.36 -7.05
CA GLU A 142 -2.43 -0.11 -8.49
C GLU A 142 -1.13 -0.52 -9.21
N LEU A 143 0.00 -0.55 -8.49
CA LEU A 143 1.30 -0.95 -9.02
C LEU A 143 1.59 -2.43 -8.83
N SER A 144 0.84 -3.12 -7.94
CA SER A 144 1.15 -4.48 -7.52
C SER A 144 0.53 -5.56 -8.41
N HIS A 145 1.23 -6.68 -8.53
CA HIS A 145 0.69 -7.96 -8.99
C HIS A 145 0.08 -8.78 -7.83
N THR A 146 0.19 -8.29 -6.61
CA THR A 146 -0.42 -8.89 -5.43
C THR A 146 -1.81 -8.33 -5.17
N PHE A 147 -2.65 -9.14 -4.55
CA PHE A 147 -3.97 -8.77 -4.05
C PHE A 147 -4.36 -9.65 -2.87
N GLY A 148 -5.12 -9.10 -1.92
CA GLY A 148 -5.66 -9.85 -0.80
C GLY A 148 -7.10 -10.30 -1.04
N VAL A 149 -7.41 -11.55 -0.67
CA VAL A 149 -8.77 -12.09 -0.65
C VAL A 149 -9.10 -12.52 0.78
N THR A 150 -10.24 -12.10 1.30
CA THR A 150 -10.74 -12.59 2.58
C THR A 150 -11.51 -13.89 2.37
N GLU A 151 -10.95 -15.00 2.82
CA GLU A 151 -11.59 -16.32 2.77
C GLU A 151 -12.68 -16.39 3.84
N THR A 152 -13.91 -16.68 3.43
CA THR A 152 -15.09 -16.72 4.30
C THR A 152 -15.69 -18.13 4.47
N GLN A 153 -15.20 -19.12 3.72
CA GLN A 153 -15.74 -20.49 3.73
C GLN A 153 -15.07 -21.43 4.75
N GLY A 154 -14.02 -21.00 5.45
CA GLY A 154 -13.29 -21.80 6.45
C GLY A 154 -13.76 -21.61 7.90
N THR A 155 -13.17 -22.37 8.84
CA THR A 155 -13.46 -22.27 10.29
C THR A 155 -12.95 -20.98 10.95
N SER A 156 -12.16 -20.18 10.22
CA SER A 156 -11.64 -18.89 10.64
C SER A 156 -11.56 -17.94 9.45
N THR A 157 -11.95 -16.68 9.62
CA THR A 157 -11.73 -15.62 8.64
C THR A 157 -10.22 -15.36 8.52
N PHE A 158 -9.66 -15.61 7.35
CA PHE A 158 -8.25 -15.36 7.07
C PHE A 158 -8.09 -14.62 5.76
N LYS A 159 -7.32 -13.53 5.78
CA LYS A 159 -6.98 -12.78 4.57
C LYS A 159 -5.76 -13.43 3.92
N ARG A 160 -5.96 -14.10 2.80
CA ARG A 160 -4.87 -14.68 2.00
C ARG A 160 -4.39 -13.70 0.96
N SER A 161 -3.08 -13.56 0.83
CA SER A 161 -2.46 -12.81 -0.26
C SER A 161 -2.18 -13.74 -1.43
N HIS A 162 -2.52 -13.29 -2.63
CA HIS A 162 -2.20 -13.93 -3.90
C HIS A 162 -1.26 -13.02 -4.70
N ALA A 163 -0.44 -13.63 -5.56
CA ALA A 163 0.49 -12.91 -6.44
C ALA A 163 0.36 -13.48 -7.87
N ARG A 164 -0.03 -12.62 -8.82
CA ARG A 164 -0.32 -13.01 -10.20
C ARG A 164 0.05 -11.88 -11.16
N ILE A 165 1.07 -12.09 -11.98
CA ILE A 165 1.55 -11.05 -12.93
C ILE A 165 0.47 -10.76 -13.98
N ASP A 166 -0.25 -11.79 -14.42
CA ASP A 166 -1.34 -11.71 -15.38
C ASP A 166 -2.57 -10.94 -14.85
N VAL A 167 -2.58 -10.51 -13.57
CA VAL A 167 -3.58 -9.60 -13.02
C VAL A 167 -3.17 -8.16 -12.80
N SER A 168 -1.93 -7.82 -13.10
CA SER A 168 -1.43 -6.44 -13.02
C SER A 168 -2.26 -5.47 -13.87
N ALA A 169 -2.39 -4.21 -13.43
CA ALA A 169 -3.02 -3.17 -14.22
C ALA A 169 -2.32 -3.01 -15.59
N ASP A 170 -3.10 -2.75 -16.64
CA ASP A 170 -2.57 -2.36 -17.94
C ASP A 170 -2.12 -0.88 -17.93
N ALA A 171 -2.81 -0.02 -17.17
CA ALA A 171 -2.42 1.38 -16.95
C ALA A 171 -2.89 1.92 -15.60
N VAL A 172 -2.18 2.92 -15.08
CA VAL A 172 -2.51 3.65 -13.84
C VAL A 172 -2.69 5.14 -14.15
N VAL A 173 -3.69 5.78 -13.55
CA VAL A 173 -3.97 7.20 -13.73
C VAL A 173 -4.13 7.90 -12.38
N TYR A 174 -3.17 8.74 -12.03
CA TYR A 174 -3.23 9.61 -10.86
C TYR A 174 -3.85 10.97 -11.22
N ASP A 175 -5.02 11.27 -10.68
CA ASP A 175 -5.65 12.59 -10.78
C ASP A 175 -5.95 13.10 -9.37
N GLU A 176 -5.47 14.30 -9.05
CA GLU A 176 -5.64 14.91 -7.73
C GLU A 176 -7.11 15.26 -7.42
N ARG A 177 -7.94 15.44 -8.45
CA ARG A 177 -9.39 15.70 -8.28
C ARG A 177 -10.13 14.45 -7.80
N VAL A 178 -9.71 13.27 -8.25
CA VAL A 178 -10.36 12.00 -7.90
C VAL A 178 -10.18 11.66 -6.42
N VAL A 179 -9.04 12.07 -5.84
CA VAL A 179 -8.74 11.79 -4.44
C VAL A 179 -9.46 12.74 -3.48
N GLU A 180 -10.02 13.87 -3.93
CA GLU A 180 -10.72 14.84 -3.05
C GLU A 180 -11.84 14.21 -2.23
N SER A 181 -12.55 13.25 -2.83
CA SER A 181 -13.60 12.46 -2.18
C SER A 181 -13.09 11.58 -1.02
N THR A 182 -11.79 11.31 -0.94
CA THR A 182 -11.22 10.38 0.05
C THR A 182 -11.21 11.00 1.45
N PRO A 183 -11.79 10.32 2.46
CA PRO A 183 -11.76 10.79 3.85
C PRO A 183 -10.33 11.09 4.32
N GLY A 184 -10.16 12.19 5.06
CA GLY A 184 -8.84 12.68 5.48
C GLY A 184 -8.01 11.62 6.23
N ASP A 185 -8.61 10.95 7.22
CA ASP A 185 -7.91 9.93 8.01
C ASP A 185 -7.47 8.75 7.15
N LEU A 186 -8.31 8.31 6.19
CA LEU A 186 -7.96 7.24 5.25
C LEU A 186 -6.82 7.69 4.31
N TRP A 187 -6.87 8.93 3.83
CA TRP A 187 -5.83 9.50 2.99
C TRP A 187 -4.47 9.48 3.71
N LEU A 188 -4.41 10.06 4.91
CA LEU A 188 -3.21 10.15 5.73
C LEU A 188 -2.67 8.76 6.09
N ALA A 189 -3.53 7.88 6.59
CA ALA A 189 -3.15 6.52 6.97
C ALA A 189 -2.64 5.71 5.77
N SER A 190 -3.26 5.85 4.59
CA SER A 190 -2.79 5.20 3.37
C SER A 190 -1.43 5.70 2.89
N GLY A 191 -1.10 6.98 3.14
CA GLY A 191 0.21 7.54 2.83
C GLY A 191 1.31 7.02 3.77
N VAL A 192 1.01 6.87 5.07
CA VAL A 192 1.91 6.18 6.02
C VAL A 192 2.15 4.74 5.60
N LYS A 193 1.13 4.05 5.07
CA LYS A 193 1.30 2.70 4.52
C LYS A 193 2.22 2.66 3.29
N ALA A 194 2.20 3.67 2.43
CA ALA A 194 3.18 3.76 1.34
C ALA A 194 4.62 3.88 1.88
N VAL A 195 4.83 4.69 2.92
CA VAL A 195 6.13 4.82 3.60
C VAL A 195 6.56 3.50 4.25
N ASP A 196 5.63 2.75 4.82
CA ASP A 196 5.87 1.39 5.33
C ASP A 196 6.41 0.45 4.26
N HIS A 197 5.78 0.42 3.08
CA HIS A 197 6.28 -0.40 1.97
C HIS A 197 7.69 0.01 1.52
N ALA A 198 7.96 1.32 1.43
CA ALA A 198 9.28 1.83 1.06
C ALA A 198 10.35 1.42 2.09
N ILE A 199 10.07 1.61 3.38
CA ILE A 199 11.00 1.29 4.47
C ILE A 199 11.24 -0.22 4.57
N GLU A 200 10.21 -1.05 4.48
CA GLU A 200 10.39 -2.50 4.51
C GLU A 200 11.18 -3.00 3.30
N GLY A 201 10.97 -2.41 2.12
CA GLY A 201 11.78 -2.67 0.94
C GLY A 201 13.26 -2.35 1.17
N LEU A 202 13.56 -1.19 1.77
CA LEU A 202 14.92 -0.74 2.10
C LEU A 202 15.62 -1.63 3.15
N LEU A 203 14.87 -2.20 4.08
CA LEU A 203 15.38 -3.12 5.11
C LEU A 203 15.46 -4.57 4.64
N GLY A 204 14.97 -4.86 3.43
CA GLY A 204 15.01 -6.17 2.81
C GLY A 204 16.40 -6.56 2.32
N THR A 205 16.60 -7.86 2.06
CA THR A 205 17.90 -8.40 1.61
C THR A 205 18.17 -8.21 0.12
N ALA A 206 17.18 -7.80 -0.66
CA ALA A 206 17.24 -7.66 -2.12
C ALA A 206 17.39 -6.19 -2.55
N ALA A 207 18.47 -5.55 -2.10
CA ALA A 207 18.72 -4.15 -2.40
C ALA A 207 18.87 -3.92 -3.92
N LEU A 208 18.06 -3.02 -4.45
CA LEU A 208 18.07 -2.63 -5.85
C LEU A 208 18.31 -1.12 -5.91
N PRO A 209 19.51 -0.64 -6.28
CA PRO A 209 19.90 0.75 -6.07
C PRO A 209 18.94 1.80 -6.66
N VAL A 210 18.34 1.48 -7.81
CA VAL A 210 17.32 2.33 -8.47
C VAL A 210 16.02 2.36 -7.65
N VAL A 211 15.58 1.21 -7.13
CA VAL A 211 14.38 1.10 -6.29
C VAL A 211 14.62 1.78 -4.94
N ASP A 212 15.80 1.59 -4.33
CA ASP A 212 16.18 2.24 -3.08
C ASP A 212 16.18 3.76 -3.22
N SER A 213 16.72 4.28 -4.35
CA SER A 213 16.72 5.73 -4.63
C SER A 213 15.30 6.29 -4.73
N LEU A 214 14.39 5.56 -5.39
CA LEU A 214 12.97 5.92 -5.47
C LEU A 214 12.29 5.82 -4.10
N ALA A 215 12.58 4.80 -3.31
CA ALA A 215 12.03 4.65 -1.96
C ALA A 215 12.42 5.83 -1.06
N TYR A 216 13.71 6.23 -1.04
CA TYR A 216 14.14 7.42 -0.29
C TYR A 216 13.53 8.73 -0.82
N SER A 217 13.27 8.84 -2.13
CA SER A 217 12.54 9.96 -2.71
C SER A 217 11.09 9.99 -2.26
N GLY A 218 10.41 8.85 -2.36
CA GLY A 218 9.01 8.68 -2.00
C GLY A 218 8.77 8.98 -0.52
N ILE A 219 9.64 8.51 0.38
CA ILE A 219 9.55 8.82 1.81
C ILE A 219 9.58 10.33 2.04
N ARG A 220 10.62 11.03 1.52
CA ARG A 220 10.75 12.48 1.67
C ARG A 220 9.53 13.22 1.10
N ARG A 221 9.13 12.87 -0.12
CA ARG A 221 8.00 13.50 -0.80
C ARG A 221 6.69 13.23 -0.06
N MET A 222 6.49 12.05 0.49
CA MET A 222 5.26 11.71 1.22
C MET A 222 5.14 12.54 2.50
N VAL A 223 6.21 12.60 3.31
CA VAL A 223 6.22 13.40 4.55
C VAL A 223 5.92 14.87 4.24
N GLU A 224 6.52 15.42 3.19
CA GLU A 224 6.28 16.81 2.75
C GLU A 224 4.84 17.00 2.26
N SER A 225 4.34 16.07 1.44
CA SER A 225 3.04 16.18 0.78
C SER A 225 1.88 16.09 1.76
N LEU A 226 1.92 15.14 2.72
CA LEU A 226 0.85 15.00 3.70
C LEU A 226 0.77 16.20 4.64
N SER A 227 1.89 16.89 4.89
CA SER A 227 1.93 18.12 5.69
C SER A 227 1.26 19.32 5.00
N GLN A 228 1.06 19.26 3.67
CA GLN A 228 0.46 20.32 2.86
C GLN A 228 -1.04 20.12 2.60
N ASN A 229 -1.67 19.10 3.20
CA ASN A 229 -3.10 18.79 3.06
C ASN A 229 -3.55 18.76 1.58
N ALA A 230 -4.56 19.55 1.20
CA ALA A 230 -5.13 19.57 -0.13
C ALA A 230 -4.09 19.89 -1.23
N LYS A 231 -3.16 20.82 -0.97
CA LYS A 231 -2.13 21.22 -1.96
C LYS A 231 -1.09 20.11 -2.23
N GLY A 232 -0.92 19.19 -1.29
CA GLY A 232 0.01 18.07 -1.42
C GLY A 232 -0.57 16.84 -2.11
N ARG A 233 -1.86 16.83 -2.49
CA ARG A 233 -2.54 15.59 -2.94
C ARG A 233 -1.90 14.96 -4.19
N GLY A 234 -1.66 15.75 -5.24
CA GLY A 234 -0.98 15.27 -6.44
C GLY A 234 0.46 14.80 -6.15
N ALA A 235 1.20 15.55 -5.33
CA ALA A 235 2.56 15.18 -4.92
C ALA A 235 2.59 13.89 -4.10
N ALA A 236 1.57 13.63 -3.27
CA ALA A 236 1.45 12.39 -2.50
C ALA A 236 1.15 11.18 -3.39
N GLN A 237 0.39 11.33 -4.48
CA GLN A 237 0.20 10.24 -5.46
C GLN A 237 1.53 9.86 -6.13
N ILE A 238 2.35 10.85 -6.51
CA ILE A 238 3.71 10.59 -7.00
C ILE A 238 4.57 9.95 -5.92
N ALA A 239 4.46 10.39 -4.68
CA ALA A 239 5.20 9.81 -3.56
C ALA A 239 4.83 8.34 -3.34
N ALA A 240 3.55 7.99 -3.42
CA ALA A 240 3.09 6.60 -3.34
C ALA A 240 3.71 5.73 -4.44
N TRP A 241 3.79 6.27 -5.66
CA TRP A 241 4.46 5.58 -6.76
C TRP A 241 5.96 5.40 -6.52
N GLU A 242 6.66 6.43 -6.08
CA GLU A 242 8.07 6.35 -5.72
C GLU A 242 8.32 5.32 -4.59
N CYS A 243 7.50 5.37 -3.54
CA CYS A 243 7.54 4.46 -2.39
C CYS A 243 7.34 2.99 -2.77
N TYR A 244 6.60 2.71 -3.85
CA TYR A 244 6.21 1.35 -4.22
C TYR A 244 6.47 1.05 -5.71
N SER A 245 7.54 1.63 -6.24
CA SER A 245 7.88 1.64 -7.67
C SER A 245 8.20 0.27 -8.28
N HIS A 246 8.60 -0.70 -7.44
CA HIS A 246 8.97 -2.03 -7.91
C HIS A 246 8.53 -3.16 -6.96
N PRO A 247 7.22 -3.47 -6.93
CA PRO A 247 6.66 -4.41 -5.96
C PRO A 247 7.14 -5.86 -6.12
N GLN A 248 7.69 -6.24 -7.28
CA GLN A 248 8.21 -7.60 -7.51
C GLN A 248 9.49 -7.92 -6.72
N ALA A 249 10.28 -6.90 -6.37
CA ALA A 249 11.46 -7.10 -5.54
C ALA A 249 11.21 -6.82 -4.06
N MET A 250 10.01 -6.35 -3.71
CA MET A 250 9.67 -6.06 -2.32
C MET A 250 9.32 -7.34 -1.59
N SER A 251 10.04 -7.58 -0.50
CA SER A 251 9.65 -8.55 0.51
C SER A 251 8.96 -7.77 1.63
N TYR A 252 7.69 -8.06 1.89
CA TYR A 252 6.98 -7.48 3.03
C TYR A 252 7.62 -7.97 4.33
N GLY A 253 7.93 -7.04 5.22
CA GLY A 253 8.58 -7.31 6.48
C GLY A 253 7.60 -7.51 7.63
N LEU A 254 8.15 -7.50 8.85
CA LEU A 254 7.39 -7.78 10.06
C LEU A 254 6.28 -6.74 10.35
N SER A 255 6.47 -5.46 9.97
CA SER A 255 5.47 -4.42 10.16
C SER A 255 4.21 -4.75 9.36
N HIS A 256 4.38 -5.07 8.08
CA HIS A 256 3.27 -5.44 7.22
C HIS A 256 2.59 -6.75 7.64
N ARG A 257 3.36 -7.75 8.10
CA ARG A 257 2.79 -9.02 8.61
C ARG A 257 1.98 -8.85 9.90
N LEU A 258 2.44 -8.00 10.82
CA LEU A 258 1.66 -7.60 11.98
C LEU A 258 0.37 -6.88 11.54
N GLY A 259 0.46 -5.98 10.57
CA GLY A 259 -0.70 -5.30 9.98
C GLY A 259 -1.71 -6.24 9.32
N HIS A 260 -1.25 -7.31 8.67
CA HIS A 260 -2.12 -8.37 8.14
C HIS A 260 -2.89 -9.09 9.24
N MET A 261 -2.23 -9.45 10.34
CA MET A 261 -2.89 -10.11 11.47
C MET A 261 -3.90 -9.17 12.15
N LEU A 262 -3.48 -7.94 12.44
CA LEU A 262 -4.33 -6.91 13.04
C LEU A 262 -5.59 -6.65 12.21
N GLY A 263 -5.44 -6.48 10.89
CA GLY A 263 -6.59 -6.20 10.02
C GLY A 263 -7.44 -7.43 9.70
N GLY A 264 -6.82 -8.53 9.31
CA GLY A 264 -7.54 -9.72 8.85
C GLY A 264 -8.16 -10.55 9.97
N THR A 265 -7.56 -10.57 11.16
CA THR A 265 -8.01 -11.39 12.30
C THR A 265 -8.70 -10.57 13.38
N PHE A 266 -8.18 -9.39 13.69
CA PHE A 266 -8.68 -8.58 14.80
C PHE A 266 -9.53 -7.38 14.38
N GLY A 267 -9.76 -7.20 13.07
CA GLY A 267 -10.67 -6.17 12.54
C GLY A 267 -10.15 -4.74 12.67
N VAL A 268 -8.87 -4.54 13.00
CA VAL A 268 -8.27 -3.20 13.04
C VAL A 268 -8.25 -2.63 11.61
N PRO A 269 -8.71 -1.39 11.36
CA PRO A 269 -8.67 -0.82 10.02
C PRO A 269 -7.26 -0.90 9.43
N HIS A 270 -7.10 -1.61 8.31
CA HIS A 270 -5.77 -1.95 7.79
C HIS A 270 -4.92 -0.73 7.42
N SER A 271 -5.54 0.41 7.12
CA SER A 271 -4.82 1.66 6.81
C SER A 271 -4.03 2.19 8.01
N VAL A 272 -4.50 2.00 9.25
CA VAL A 272 -3.84 2.56 10.44
C VAL A 272 -2.79 1.64 11.05
N THR A 273 -2.76 0.36 10.64
CA THR A 273 -1.85 -0.62 11.26
C THR A 273 -0.38 -0.24 11.07
N SER A 274 -0.01 0.36 9.95
CA SER A 274 1.37 0.78 9.66
C SER A 274 1.84 1.91 10.60
N ALA A 275 0.95 2.83 11.00
CA ALA A 275 1.28 3.90 11.95
C ALA A 275 1.59 3.36 13.37
N ILE A 276 1.03 2.21 13.72
CA ILE A 276 1.25 1.54 15.01
C ILE A 276 2.48 0.62 14.96
N THR A 277 2.54 -0.22 13.93
CA THR A 277 3.50 -1.34 13.85
C THR A 277 4.89 -0.90 13.41
N LEU A 278 5.00 -0.06 12.39
CA LEU A 278 6.29 0.29 11.80
C LEU A 278 7.22 1.00 12.78
N PRO A 279 6.81 2.04 13.55
CA PRO A 279 7.70 2.68 14.51
C PRO A 279 8.27 1.68 15.53
N ALA A 280 7.45 0.74 16.01
CA ALA A 280 7.87 -0.25 16.99
C ALA A 280 8.86 -1.26 16.38
N VAL A 281 8.61 -1.72 15.15
CA VAL A 281 9.52 -2.61 14.41
C VAL A 281 10.87 -1.92 14.17
N LEU A 282 10.90 -0.67 13.70
CA LEU A 282 12.16 0.06 13.46
C LEU A 282 12.99 0.21 14.74
N GLY A 283 12.35 0.47 15.88
CA GLY A 283 13.05 0.56 17.17
C GLY A 283 13.73 -0.76 17.59
N ARG A 284 13.24 -1.91 17.11
CA ARG A 284 13.91 -3.21 17.32
C ARG A 284 14.98 -3.51 16.28
N MET A 285 14.88 -2.94 15.08
CA MET A 285 15.86 -3.10 14.00
C MET A 285 17.13 -2.24 14.21
N THR A 286 17.09 -1.22 15.07
CA THR A 286 18.18 -0.28 15.38
C THR A 286 19.56 -0.92 15.50
N ALA A 287 19.68 -2.03 16.23
CA ALA A 287 20.96 -2.71 16.46
C ALA A 287 21.41 -3.60 15.28
N MET A 288 20.49 -3.99 14.40
CA MET A 288 20.74 -4.96 13.32
C MET A 288 21.02 -4.30 11.98
N GLN A 289 20.39 -3.15 11.69
CA GLN A 289 20.54 -2.42 10.42
C GLN A 289 20.80 -0.91 10.65
N PRO A 290 21.88 -0.54 11.36
CA PRO A 290 22.09 0.84 11.80
C PRO A 290 22.33 1.82 10.65
N ARG A 291 22.94 1.37 9.54
CA ARG A 291 23.25 2.24 8.39
C ARG A 291 21.98 2.59 7.63
N GLU A 292 21.18 1.59 7.31
CA GLU A 292 19.91 1.73 6.61
C GLU A 292 18.95 2.63 7.41
N LEU A 293 18.86 2.42 8.73
CA LEU A 293 18.03 3.24 9.60
C LEU A 293 18.51 4.70 9.70
N ALA A 294 19.83 4.97 9.65
CA ALA A 294 20.32 6.34 9.59
C ALA A 294 19.92 7.03 8.27
N SER A 295 19.96 6.33 7.14
CA SER A 295 19.47 6.86 5.85
C SER A 295 17.96 7.06 5.83
N ILE A 296 17.18 6.15 6.42
CA ILE A 296 15.73 6.30 6.60
C ILE A 296 15.43 7.51 7.50
N ALA A 297 16.17 7.69 8.61
CA ALA A 297 16.02 8.86 9.48
C ALA A 297 16.25 10.17 8.70
N GLN A 298 17.26 10.23 7.84
CA GLN A 298 17.50 11.41 6.98
C GLN A 298 16.35 11.66 5.99
N ALA A 299 15.73 10.60 5.46
CA ALA A 299 14.58 10.72 4.57
C ALA A 299 13.31 11.18 5.30
N LEU A 300 13.16 10.81 6.58
CA LEU A 300 12.04 11.24 7.43
C LEU A 300 12.25 12.66 8.02
N ASP A 301 13.51 13.08 8.24
CA ASP A 301 13.86 14.36 8.85
C ASP A 301 13.73 15.52 7.86
N LEU A 302 12.50 15.95 7.62
CA LEU A 302 12.26 17.25 7.04
C LEU A 302 12.36 18.28 8.17
N ASN A 303 13.45 19.06 8.19
CA ASN A 303 13.74 20.15 9.14
C ASN A 303 12.62 21.22 9.31
N GLN A 304 11.41 21.02 8.78
CA GLN A 304 10.25 21.92 8.90
C GLN A 304 8.88 21.24 9.13
N ALA A 305 8.76 19.90 9.11
CA ALA A 305 7.46 19.23 9.23
C ALA A 305 7.17 18.63 10.62
N THR A 306 8.21 18.34 11.40
CA THR A 306 8.08 17.62 12.67
C THR A 306 8.59 18.50 13.81
N PRO A 307 7.75 18.91 14.79
CA PRO A 307 8.22 19.67 15.94
C PRO A 307 9.03 18.76 16.86
N THR A 308 10.32 18.60 16.60
CA THR A 308 11.15 17.66 17.36
C THR A 308 11.40 18.15 18.80
N ARG A 309 10.95 17.37 19.79
CA ARG A 309 11.54 17.33 21.14
C ARG A 309 12.92 16.66 21.04
N ARG A 310 13.94 17.39 20.56
CA ARG A 310 15.25 16.82 20.20
C ARG A 310 16.23 16.76 21.39
N THR A 311 16.82 15.58 21.66
CA THR A 311 18.06 15.42 22.47
C THR A 311 19.11 14.48 21.84
N GLY A 312 18.87 13.93 20.64
CA GLY A 312 19.77 12.97 19.96
C GLY A 312 20.24 13.41 18.56
N SER A 313 21.35 12.83 18.09
CA SER A 313 21.92 13.07 16.74
C SER A 313 21.10 12.36 15.66
N ILE A 314 20.93 12.99 14.48
CA ILE A 314 20.25 12.39 13.30
C ILE A 314 20.90 11.08 12.83
N CYS A 315 22.16 10.84 13.22
CA CYS A 315 22.89 9.62 12.91
C CYS A 315 22.62 8.47 13.90
N ASP A 316 21.85 8.69 14.96
CA ASP A 316 21.45 7.62 15.88
C ASP A 316 20.36 6.74 15.23
N PRO A 317 20.57 5.43 15.02
CA PRO A 317 19.60 4.57 14.33
C PRO A 317 18.26 4.42 15.07
N GLY A 318 18.17 4.80 16.34
CA GLY A 318 16.90 4.91 17.08
C GLY A 318 16.03 6.08 16.62
N THR A 319 16.62 7.07 15.95
CA THR A 319 15.95 8.30 15.50
C THR A 319 14.87 8.03 14.46
N ALA A 320 15.05 7.06 13.55
CA ALA A 320 14.05 6.75 12.53
C ALA A 320 12.70 6.33 13.14
N SER A 321 12.72 5.49 14.17
CA SER A 321 11.51 5.07 14.91
C SER A 321 10.79 6.25 15.56
N LEU A 322 11.56 7.16 16.18
CA LEU A 322 11.01 8.35 16.84
C LEU A 322 10.44 9.33 15.83
N LEU A 323 11.17 9.67 14.77
CA LEU A 323 10.70 10.58 13.71
C LEU A 323 9.42 10.07 13.04
N LEU A 324 9.37 8.76 12.75
CA LEU A 324 8.19 8.15 12.17
C LEU A 324 6.99 8.22 13.12
N ARG A 325 7.20 7.96 14.42
CA ARG A 325 6.14 8.08 15.43
C ARG A 325 5.65 9.52 15.56
N ASP A 326 6.56 10.48 15.70
CA ASP A 326 6.23 11.90 15.81
C ASP A 326 5.49 12.41 14.57
N TRP A 327 5.86 11.92 13.37
CA TRP A 327 5.14 12.24 12.13
C TRP A 327 3.73 11.63 12.11
N CYS A 328 3.56 10.36 12.51
CA CYS A 328 2.23 9.76 12.60
C CYS A 328 1.34 10.52 13.61
N GLU A 329 1.89 10.92 14.76
CA GLU A 329 1.19 11.71 15.77
C GLU A 329 0.84 13.12 15.27
N SER A 330 1.73 13.78 14.50
CA SER A 330 1.45 15.10 13.91
C SER A 330 0.37 15.07 12.84
N LEU A 331 0.16 13.94 12.19
CA LEU A 331 -0.96 13.67 11.28
C LEU A 331 -2.26 13.31 12.01
N GLY A 332 -2.25 13.18 13.34
CA GLY A 332 -3.41 12.78 14.13
C GLY A 332 -3.78 11.29 14.01
N LEU A 333 -2.84 10.45 13.53
CA LEU A 333 -3.07 9.01 13.39
C LEU A 333 -2.81 8.27 14.72
N PRO A 334 -3.54 7.18 14.99
CA PRO A 334 -3.28 6.36 16.16
C PRO A 334 -1.90 5.70 16.06
N THR A 335 -1.13 5.74 17.17
CA THR A 335 0.22 5.16 17.21
C THR A 335 0.37 4.07 18.27
N ARG A 336 -0.72 3.72 18.97
CA ARG A 336 -0.83 2.56 19.87
C ARG A 336 -2.05 1.71 19.54
N LEU A 337 -1.97 0.44 19.90
CA LEU A 337 -3.06 -0.53 19.76
C LEU A 337 -4.28 -0.15 20.61
N ARG A 338 -4.08 0.48 21.78
CA ARG A 338 -5.18 0.95 22.63
C ARG A 338 -5.98 2.10 22.04
N ASP A 339 -5.43 2.79 21.03
CA ASP A 339 -6.09 3.91 20.36
C ASP A 339 -7.09 3.41 19.29
N VAL A 340 -7.15 2.10 19.03
CA VAL A 340 -7.98 1.47 17.99
C VAL A 340 -8.83 0.31 18.54
N ASP A 341 -9.24 0.41 19.81
CA ASP A 341 -10.09 -0.57 20.51
C ASP A 341 -9.59 -2.02 20.49
N PHE A 342 -8.28 -2.22 20.27
CA PHE A 342 -7.68 -3.55 20.40
C PHE A 342 -7.72 -3.97 21.87
N ALA A 343 -7.91 -5.24 22.22
CA ALA A 343 -7.93 -5.65 23.62
C ALA A 343 -6.51 -6.04 24.10
N GLN A 344 -6.10 -5.58 25.28
CA GLN A 344 -4.82 -5.99 25.88
C GLN A 344 -4.68 -7.52 26.02
N SER A 345 -5.80 -8.22 26.26
CA SER A 345 -5.85 -9.69 26.33
C SER A 345 -5.49 -10.38 25.01
N ASN A 346 -5.56 -9.68 23.88
CA ASN A 346 -5.28 -10.23 22.54
C ASN A 346 -3.80 -10.12 22.14
N LEU A 347 -2.95 -9.48 22.95
CA LEU A 347 -1.54 -9.24 22.61
C LEU A 347 -0.75 -10.54 22.41
N ASP A 348 -0.92 -11.51 23.30
CA ASP A 348 -0.21 -12.80 23.19
C ASP A 348 -0.73 -13.59 21.98
N ALA A 349 -2.04 -13.57 21.71
CA ALA A 349 -2.63 -14.20 20.54
C ALA A 349 -2.11 -13.58 19.22
N LEU A 350 -2.01 -12.25 19.14
CA LEU A 350 -1.42 -11.57 18.00
C LEU A 350 0.02 -12.04 17.75
N ALA A 351 0.87 -12.05 18.79
CA ALA A 351 2.25 -12.49 18.66
C ALA A 351 2.37 -13.96 18.23
N ASP A 352 1.61 -14.85 18.86
CA ASP A 352 1.67 -16.29 18.58
C ASP A 352 1.16 -16.61 17.16
N MET A 353 0.07 -15.97 16.73
CA MET A 353 -0.44 -16.14 15.37
C MET A 353 0.48 -15.54 14.31
N THR A 354 1.08 -14.37 14.55
CA THR A 354 2.09 -13.79 13.63
C THR A 354 3.30 -14.70 13.49
N ALA A 355 3.84 -15.22 14.60
CA ALA A 355 4.99 -16.14 14.58
C ALA A 355 4.68 -17.43 13.80
N ALA A 356 3.47 -17.98 13.96
CA ALA A 356 3.04 -19.18 13.27
C ALA A 356 2.82 -18.95 11.76
N ALA A 357 2.19 -17.84 11.39
CA ALA A 357 1.87 -17.54 9.98
C ALA A 357 3.08 -17.02 9.20
N TYR A 358 4.02 -16.32 9.85
CA TYR A 358 5.13 -15.60 9.23
C TYR A 358 6.47 -15.86 9.95
N PRO A 359 6.96 -17.11 9.96
CA PRO A 359 8.17 -17.47 10.70
C PRO A 359 9.43 -16.76 10.16
N SER A 360 9.52 -16.56 8.84
CA SER A 360 10.66 -15.88 8.21
C SER A 360 10.74 -14.40 8.60
N GLU A 361 9.62 -13.69 8.55
CA GLU A 361 9.53 -12.29 8.94
C GLU A 361 9.66 -12.11 10.46
N THR A 362 9.30 -13.11 11.25
CA THR A 362 9.54 -13.11 12.70
C THR A 362 11.01 -13.34 13.04
N ALA A 363 11.73 -14.15 12.25
CA ALA A 363 13.13 -14.47 12.48
C ALA A 363 14.06 -13.25 12.42
N VAL A 364 13.64 -12.14 11.80
CA VAL A 364 14.38 -10.87 11.79
C VAL A 364 14.64 -10.31 13.19
N LEU A 365 13.87 -10.74 14.20
CA LEU A 365 14.09 -10.36 15.60
C LEU A 365 15.28 -11.09 16.24
N GLY A 366 15.89 -12.06 15.55
CA GLY A 366 17.08 -12.78 15.98
C GLY A 366 16.80 -13.87 17.02
N VAL A 367 17.79 -14.13 17.88
CA VAL A 367 17.70 -15.18 18.92
C VAL A 367 16.51 -14.92 19.84
N GLU A 368 15.75 -15.98 20.16
CA GLU A 368 14.49 -15.91 20.93
C GLU A 368 13.41 -15.03 20.25
N ALA A 369 13.33 -15.09 18.91
CA ALA A 369 12.38 -14.30 18.11
C ALA A 369 10.95 -14.32 18.65
N GLY A 370 10.42 -15.48 19.09
CA GLY A 370 9.09 -15.56 19.68
C GLY A 370 8.91 -14.73 20.95
N ARG A 371 9.88 -14.76 21.87
CA ARG A 371 9.87 -13.92 23.09
C ARG A 371 9.96 -12.43 22.72
N ARG A 372 10.87 -12.09 21.81
CA ARG A 372 11.07 -10.72 21.33
C ARG A 372 9.85 -10.17 20.59
N LEU A 373 9.12 -11.02 19.88
CA LEU A 373 7.87 -10.64 19.22
C LEU A 373 6.79 -10.31 20.26
N LYS A 374 6.66 -11.09 21.34
CA LYS A 374 5.73 -10.77 22.45
C LYS A 374 6.08 -9.43 23.10
N GLU A 375 7.35 -9.14 23.31
CA GLU A 375 7.80 -7.86 23.85
C GLU A 375 7.54 -6.69 22.90
N LEU A 376 7.77 -6.90 21.60
CA LEU A 376 7.46 -5.93 20.56
C LEU A 376 5.95 -5.63 20.54
N VAL A 377 5.11 -6.66 20.53
CA VAL A 377 3.65 -6.50 20.55
C VAL A 377 3.16 -5.77 21.79
N ARG A 378 3.69 -6.10 22.98
CA ARG A 378 3.37 -5.38 24.21
C ARG A 378 3.82 -3.92 24.18
N SER A 379 4.91 -3.58 23.49
CA SER A 379 5.35 -2.18 23.35
C SER A 379 4.48 -1.34 22.41
N MET A 380 3.61 -1.97 21.62
CA MET A 380 2.64 -1.29 20.76
C MET A 380 1.33 -0.94 21.48
N TRP A 381 1.05 -1.54 22.63
CA TRP A 381 -0.08 -1.22 23.50
C TRP A 381 0.21 0.01 24.35
#